data_AF-A0AAQ3PFU4-F1
#
_entry.id   AF-A0AAQ3PFU4-F1
#
_cell.length_a   1.000
_cell.length_b   1.000
_cell.length_c   1.000
_cell.angle_alpha   90.00
_cell.angle_beta   90.00
_cell.angle_gamma   90.00
#
_symmetry.space_group_name_H-M   'P 1'
#
loop_
_entity.id
_entity.type
_entity.pdbx_description
1 polymer ?
#
loop_
_entity_poly.entity_id
_entity_poly.type
_entity_poly.pdbx_seq_one_letter_code
_entity_poly.pdbx_strand_id
1 'polypeptide(L)'
;MRRVSGWSELFVMETREHLVSHKKPILTPKAIIHQNFGNKASYVVEEVKEVRQIECPGLSIPQMGPCLYRCTLQLPELSVISGTFKKKKDAEQSAAEIAIEKVSLILISIKNKHKIQLMI
;
A
#
# COMPACT_ATOMS: atom_id res chain seq x y z
N MET A 1 -23.23 12.06 21.57
CA MET A 1 -22.66 11.09 20.61
C MET A 1 -22.63 11.70 19.22
N ARG A 2 -21.50 12.30 18.79
CA ARG A 2 -21.35 12.76 17.41
C ARG A 2 -20.61 11.68 16.63
N ARG A 3 -21.30 11.13 15.63
CA ARG A 3 -20.83 10.10 14.70
C ARG A 3 -19.66 10.68 13.90
N VAL A 4 -18.47 10.11 14.09
CA VAL A 4 -17.28 10.44 13.29
C VAL A 4 -17.40 9.61 12.00
N SER A 5 -18.05 10.17 10.99
CA SER A 5 -18.08 9.63 9.63
C SER A 5 -17.62 10.73 8.69
N GLY A 6 -16.32 10.87 8.52
CA GLY A 6 -15.79 12.01 7.77
C GLY A 6 -14.36 11.83 7.31
N TRP A 7 -13.98 10.62 6.87
CA TRP A 7 -12.66 10.39 6.26
C TRP A 7 -12.69 9.50 5.01
N SER A 8 -13.85 9.06 4.53
CA SER A 8 -14.02 8.48 3.20
C SER A 8 -14.22 9.54 2.10
N GLU A 9 -14.14 10.83 2.43
CA GLU A 9 -14.55 11.94 1.55
C GLU A 9 -13.39 12.88 1.15
N LEU A 10 -12.15 12.59 1.56
CA LEU A 10 -10.97 13.45 1.34
C LEU A 10 -9.98 12.84 0.33
N PHE A 11 -10.47 12.42 -0.83
CA PHE A 11 -9.66 12.28 -2.04
C PHE A 11 -10.51 12.70 -3.24
N VAL A 12 -10.70 14.01 -3.37
CA VAL A 12 -11.28 14.63 -4.57
C VAL A 12 -10.26 15.64 -5.05
N MET A 13 -9.48 15.28 -6.08
CA MET A 13 -8.93 16.27 -6.99
C MET A 13 -9.99 16.53 -8.05
N GLU A 14 -10.42 17.78 -8.09
CA GLU A 14 -11.44 18.34 -8.96
C GLU A 14 -10.99 18.33 -10.42
N THR A 15 -11.62 17.51 -11.25
CA THR A 15 -11.61 17.71 -12.70
C THR A 15 -13.00 17.47 -13.28
N ARG A 16 -13.64 18.59 -13.60
CA ARG A 16 -14.66 18.84 -14.63
C ARG A 16 -15.85 17.88 -14.68
N GLU A 17 -16.99 18.48 -14.36
CA GLU A 17 -18.33 17.91 -14.29
C GLU A 17 -18.73 17.07 -15.51
N HIS A 18 -19.30 15.90 -15.24
CA HIS A 18 -20.35 15.27 -16.04
C HIS A 18 -21.24 14.44 -15.11
N LEU A 19 -22.51 14.85 -15.03
CA LEU A 19 -23.57 14.26 -14.22
C LEU A 19 -23.99 12.89 -14.76
N VAL A 20 -23.44 11.81 -14.20
CA VAL A 20 -24.00 10.45 -14.32
C VAL A 20 -23.89 9.76 -12.96
N SER A 21 -25.04 9.36 -12.43
CA SER A 21 -25.25 8.60 -11.19
C SER A 21 -23.99 7.89 -10.66
N HIS A 22 -23.35 8.51 -9.67
CA HIS A 22 -22.01 8.16 -9.19
C HIS A 22 -22.01 6.87 -8.35
N LYS A 23 -22.18 5.70 -8.97
CA LYS A 23 -21.55 4.49 -8.41
C LYS A 23 -20.04 4.64 -8.63
N LYS A 24 -19.37 5.37 -7.72
CA LYS A 24 -17.91 5.55 -7.75
C LYS A 24 -17.26 4.16 -7.77
N PRO A 25 -16.43 3.83 -8.77
CA PRO A 25 -15.76 2.55 -8.80
C PRO A 25 -14.85 2.45 -7.57
N ILE A 26 -14.95 1.34 -6.82
CA ILE A 26 -14.02 1.04 -5.74
C ILE A 26 -12.65 0.81 -6.39
N LEU A 27 -11.77 1.80 -6.30
CA LEU A 27 -10.43 1.71 -6.86
C LEU A 27 -9.57 0.81 -5.97
N THR A 28 -8.82 -0.10 -6.59
CA THR A 28 -7.85 -0.91 -5.86
C THR A 28 -6.70 -0.03 -5.32
N PRO A 29 -6.06 -0.40 -4.19
CA PRO A 29 -4.91 0.33 -3.65
C PRO A 29 -3.83 0.66 -4.71
N LYS A 30 -3.48 -0.31 -5.57
CA LYS A 30 -2.53 -0.09 -6.67
C LYS A 30 -2.98 0.99 -7.66
N ALA A 31 -4.27 1.04 -7.98
CA ALA A 31 -4.84 2.05 -8.87
C ALA A 31 -4.78 3.46 -8.24
N ILE A 32 -5.03 3.56 -6.93
CA ILE A 32 -4.93 4.82 -6.17
C ILE A 32 -3.48 5.34 -6.21
N ILE A 33 -2.50 4.48 -5.97
CA ILE A 33 -1.08 4.87 -6.06
C ILE A 33 -0.74 5.34 -7.48
N HIS A 34 -1.16 4.61 -8.51
CA HIS A 34 -0.90 5.01 -9.89
C HIS A 34 -1.57 6.34 -10.26
N GLN A 35 -2.78 6.61 -9.78
CA GLN A 35 -3.46 7.89 -10.02
C GLN A 35 -2.73 9.07 -9.37
N ASN A 36 -2.19 8.89 -8.16
CA ASN A 36 -1.54 9.97 -7.42
C ASN A 36 -0.07 10.19 -7.83
N PHE A 37 0.66 9.12 -8.10
CA PHE A 37 2.12 9.16 -8.32
C PHE A 37 2.52 8.82 -9.75
N GLY A 38 1.66 8.14 -10.52
CA GLY A 38 1.93 7.71 -11.89
C GLY A 38 3.26 6.98 -12.00
N ASN A 39 4.10 7.46 -12.93
CA ASN A 39 5.43 6.90 -13.20
C ASN A 39 6.45 7.12 -12.08
N LYS A 40 6.11 7.90 -11.04
CA LYS A 40 6.97 8.12 -9.88
C LYS A 40 6.86 7.00 -8.84
N ALA A 41 5.87 6.11 -8.98
CA ALA A 41 5.74 4.91 -8.17
C ALA A 41 6.47 3.73 -8.82
N SER A 42 7.41 3.13 -8.11
CA SER A 42 8.14 1.94 -8.56
C SER A 42 7.86 0.76 -7.64
N TYR A 43 7.40 -0.35 -8.21
CA TYR A 43 7.16 -1.60 -7.51
C TYR A 43 8.30 -2.58 -7.83
N VAL A 44 9.02 -3.01 -6.80
CA VAL A 44 10.09 -4.00 -6.90
C VAL A 44 9.67 -5.26 -6.16
N VAL A 45 9.42 -6.35 -6.90
CA VAL A 45 8.99 -7.63 -6.33
C VAL A 45 10.17 -8.60 -6.25
N GLU A 46 10.48 -9.02 -5.04
CA GLU A 46 11.54 -9.99 -4.73
C GLU A 46 10.92 -11.36 -4.41
N GLU A 47 11.59 -12.43 -4.82
CA GLU A 47 11.26 -13.79 -4.38
C GLU A 47 12.02 -14.09 -3.07
N VAL A 48 11.27 -14.47 -2.04
CA VAL A 48 11.78 -14.88 -0.74
C VAL A 48 11.73 -16.40 -0.68
N LYS A 49 12.90 -17.03 -0.70
CA LYS A 49 13.03 -18.48 -0.58
C LYS A 49 13.09 -18.87 0.89
N GLU A 50 12.12 -19.65 1.35
CA GLU A 50 12.23 -20.36 2.63
C GLU A 50 13.00 -21.67 2.38
N VAL A 51 14.23 -21.76 2.86
CA VAL A 51 14.93 -23.04 2.91
C VAL A 51 14.37 -23.80 4.11
N ARG A 52 13.59 -24.87 3.83
CA ARG A 52 13.12 -25.77 4.88
C ARG A 52 14.04 -26.98 4.88
N GLN A 53 14.83 -27.11 5.93
CA GLN A 53 15.61 -28.32 6.17
C GLN A 53 14.64 -29.34 6.78
N ILE A 54 14.13 -30.25 5.96
CA ILE A 54 13.40 -31.41 6.47
C ILE A 54 14.49 -32.37 6.95
N GLU A 55 14.62 -32.53 8.26
CA GLU A 55 15.52 -33.49 8.87
C GLU A 55 14.99 -34.90 8.64
N CYS A 56 15.22 -35.45 7.46
CA CYS A 56 15.10 -36.88 7.23
C CYS A 56 16.45 -37.51 7.62
N PRO A 57 16.50 -38.39 8.64
CA PRO A 57 17.77 -39.00 9.06
C PRO A 57 18.39 -39.77 7.90
N GLY A 58 19.59 -39.36 7.49
CA GLY A 58 20.37 -40.00 6.43
C GLY A 58 20.35 -39.32 5.05
N LEU A 59 19.54 -38.29 4.83
CA LEU A 59 19.46 -37.56 3.55
C LEU A 59 19.37 -36.04 3.78
N SER A 60 20.51 -35.34 3.73
CA SER A 60 20.52 -33.87 3.72
C SER A 60 20.19 -33.33 2.32
N ILE A 61 18.92 -33.37 1.93
CA ILE A 61 18.46 -32.77 0.67
C ILE A 61 17.83 -31.40 0.98
N PRO A 62 18.37 -30.28 0.45
CA PRO A 62 17.71 -28.98 0.55
C PRO A 62 16.39 -29.02 -0.21
N GLN A 63 15.26 -29.00 0.51
CA GLN A 63 13.97 -28.78 -0.12
C GLN A 63 13.70 -27.28 -0.21
N MET A 64 13.62 -26.77 -1.44
CA MET A 64 13.18 -25.40 -1.67
C MET A 64 11.70 -25.31 -1.28
N GLY A 65 11.39 -24.48 -0.28
CA GLY A 65 10.03 -24.21 0.12
C GLY A 65 9.24 -23.49 -0.99
N PRO A 66 7.91 -23.32 -0.81
CA PRO A 66 7.09 -22.57 -1.75
C PRO A 66 7.65 -21.14 -1.93
N CYS A 67 7.76 -20.70 -3.18
CA CYS A 67 8.20 -19.35 -3.51
C CYS A 67 7.26 -18.32 -2.87
N LEU A 68 7.78 -17.48 -1.98
CA LEU A 68 7.08 -16.33 -1.44
C LEU A 68 7.55 -15.06 -2.15
N TYR A 69 6.73 -14.03 -2.11
CA TYR A 69 6.99 -12.76 -2.75
C TYR A 69 6.85 -11.63 -1.76
N ARG A 70 7.76 -10.67 -1.85
CA ARG A 70 7.73 -9.42 -1.10
C ARG A 70 7.84 -8.28 -2.09
N CYS A 71 7.07 -7.22 -1.88
CA CYS A 71 7.10 -6.05 -2.73
C CYS A 71 7.62 -4.85 -1.95
N THR A 72 8.58 -4.15 -2.53
CA THR A 72 9.00 -2.81 -2.11
C THR A 72 8.36 -1.80 -3.04
N LEU A 73 7.55 -0.89 -2.49
CA LEU A 73 6.97 0.23 -3.22
C LEU A 73 7.75 1.50 -2.87
N GLN A 74 8.43 2.06 -3.87
CA GLN A 74 9.14 3.32 -3.78
C GLN A 74 8.26 4.44 -4.33
N LEU A 75 8.04 5.46 -3.51
CA LEU A 75 7.38 6.72 -3.86
C LEU A 75 8.37 7.87 -3.64
N PRO A 76 8.13 9.07 -4.21
CA PRO A 76 9.00 10.23 -3.98
C PRO A 76 9.17 10.60 -2.49
N GLU A 77 8.14 10.37 -1.68
CA GLU A 77 8.09 10.79 -0.28
C GLU A 77 8.53 9.69 0.68
N LEU A 78 8.40 8.42 0.30
CA LEU A 78 8.64 7.29 1.19
C LEU A 78 8.89 5.99 0.43
N SER A 79 9.40 4.99 1.16
CA SER A 79 9.47 3.61 0.71
C SER A 79 8.74 2.71 1.72
N VAL A 80 7.97 1.75 1.21
CA VAL A 80 7.33 0.72 2.03
C VAL A 80 7.66 -0.67 1.52
N ILE A 81 7.71 -1.62 2.44
CA ILE A 81 7.95 -3.03 2.15
C ILE A 81 6.73 -3.80 2.65
N SER A 82 6.19 -4.68 1.81
CA SER A 82 5.08 -5.56 2.18
C SER A 82 5.53 -6.71 3.08
N GLY A 83 4.56 -7.45 3.63
CA GLY A 83 4.82 -8.81 4.11
C GLY A 83 5.17 -9.78 2.96
N THR A 84 5.31 -11.06 3.28
CA THR A 84 5.54 -12.14 2.30
C THR A 84 4.23 -12.80 1.88
N PHE A 85 4.02 -12.98 0.58
CA PHE A 85 2.78 -13.52 0.00
C PHE A 85 3.07 -14.62 -1.01
N LYS A 86 2.12 -15.54 -1.21
CA LYS A 86 2.24 -16.60 -2.23
C LYS A 86 2.08 -16.10 -3.67
N LYS A 87 1.52 -14.91 -3.87
CA LYS A 87 1.29 -14.30 -5.20
C LYS A 87 1.92 -12.92 -5.26
N LYS A 88 2.58 -12.60 -6.39
CA LYS A 88 3.18 -11.28 -6.65
C LYS A 88 2.16 -10.14 -6.53
N LYS A 89 0.97 -10.33 -7.12
CA LYS A 89 -0.11 -9.33 -7.10
C LYS A 89 -0.57 -8.98 -5.68
N ASP A 90 -0.58 -9.95 -4.78
CA ASP A 90 -1.00 -9.74 -3.39
C ASP A 90 0.06 -8.93 -2.63
N ALA A 91 1.35 -9.22 -2.87
CA ALA A 91 2.45 -8.41 -2.33
C ALA A 91 2.41 -6.95 -2.81
N GLU A 92 2.14 -6.74 -4.10
CA GLU A 92 2.00 -5.39 -4.68
C GLU A 92 0.80 -4.63 -4.09
N GLN A 93 -0.37 -5.28 -3.96
CA GLN A 93 -1.55 -4.67 -3.35
C GLN A 93 -1.29 -4.32 -1.88
N SER A 94 -0.65 -5.21 -1.13
CA SER A 94 -0.29 -4.97 0.27
C SER A 94 0.68 -3.80 0.41
N ALA A 95 1.71 -3.71 -0.45
CA ALA A 95 2.62 -2.56 -0.45
C ALA A 95 1.87 -1.25 -0.72
N ALA A 96 0.94 -1.24 -1.67
CA ALA A 96 0.13 -0.08 -1.97
C ALA A 96 -0.78 0.34 -0.80
N GLU A 97 -1.39 -0.62 -0.10
CA GLU A 97 -2.23 -0.37 1.08
C GLU A 97 -1.43 0.26 2.23
N ILE A 98 -0.25 -0.29 2.54
CA ILE A 98 0.65 0.26 3.57
C ILE A 98 1.09 1.69 3.19
N ALA A 99 1.40 1.93 1.92
CA ALA A 99 1.76 3.27 1.45
C ALA A 99 0.60 4.27 1.65
N ILE A 100 -0.62 3.90 1.29
CA ILE A 100 -1.81 4.76 1.47
C ILE A 100 -2.01 5.07 2.96
N GLU A 101 -1.89 4.08 3.83
CA GLU A 101 -1.99 4.27 5.28
C GLU A 101 -0.93 5.26 5.79
N LYS A 102 0.33 5.07 5.40
CA LYS A 102 1.43 5.96 5.82
C LYS A 102 1.29 7.38 5.28
N VAL A 103 0.94 7.55 4.00
CA VAL A 103 0.71 8.89 3.42
C VAL A 103 -0.47 9.58 4.11
N SER A 104 -1.53 8.85 4.42
CA SER A 104 -2.70 9.38 5.13
C SER A 104 -2.32 9.87 6.53
N LEU A 105 -1.51 9.10 7.27
CA LEU A 105 -1.00 9.50 8.58
C LEU A 105 -0.10 10.74 8.52
N ILE A 106 0.73 10.87 7.48
CA ILE A 106 1.58 12.06 7.26
C ILE A 106 0.71 13.30 7.03
N LEU A 107 -0.31 13.21 6.17
CA LEU A 107 -1.22 14.33 5.88
C LEU A 107 -2.06 14.75 7.10
N ILE A 108 -2.52 13.81 7.91
CA ILE A 108 -3.24 14.09 9.17
C ILE A 108 -2.34 14.88 10.13
N SER A 109 -1.12 14.39 10.31
CA SER A 109 -0.13 15.01 11.21
C SER A 109 0.18 16.45 10.81
N ILE A 110 0.33 16.72 9.51
CA ILE A 110 0.56 18.06 8.97
C ILE A 110 -0.64 18.98 9.22
N LYS A 111 -1.87 18.53 8.93
CA LYS A 111 -3.09 19.33 9.16
C LYS A 111 -3.26 19.70 10.64
N ASN A 112 -2.97 18.77 11.55
CA ASN A 112 -3.04 19.04 12.99
C ASN A 112 -1.97 20.04 13.44
N LYS A 113 -0.75 19.95 12.91
CA LYS A 113 0.33 20.91 13.20
C LYS A 113 -0.02 22.33 12.73
N HIS A 114 -0.52 22.48 11.51
CA HIS A 114 -0.98 23.78 11.00
C HIS A 114 -2.19 24.32 11.77
N LYS A 115 -3.15 23.46 12.15
CA LYS A 115 -4.31 23.87 12.93
C LYS A 115 -3.91 24.39 14.32
N ILE A 116 -2.97 23.73 14.99
CA ILE A 116 -2.44 24.22 16.28
C ILE A 116 -1.72 25.56 16.08
N GLN A 117 -0.90 25.70 15.03
CA GLN A 117 -0.16 26.92 14.78
C GLN A 117 -1.03 28.12 14.38
N LEU A 118 -2.23 27.91 13.81
CA LEU A 118 -3.21 28.98 13.58
C LEU A 118 -4.04 29.34 14.82
N MET A 119 -3.94 28.59 15.92
CA MET A 119 -4.68 28.83 17.17
C MET A 119 -3.84 29.50 18.28
N ILE A 120 -2.60 29.88 17.97
CA ILE A 120 -1.68 30.63 18.85
C ILE A 120 -1.48 32.01 18.24
#